data_AF-N2AHI2-F1
#
_entry.id   AF-N2AHI2-F1
#
_cell.length_a   1.000
_cell.length_b   1.000
_cell.length_c   1.000
_cell.angle_alpha   90.00
_cell.angle_beta   90.00
_cell.angle_gamma   90.00
#
_symmetry.space_group_name_H-M   'P 1'
#
loop_
_entity.id
_entity.type
_entity.pdbx_description
1 polymer ?
#
loop_
_entity_poly.entity_id
_entity_poly.type
_entity_poly.pdbx_seq_one_letter_code
_entity_poly.pdbx_strand_id
1 'polypeptide(L)'
;MEERVRVLSISSENHSLTHLKKWKNRKSLLSDSDFERMLSFRNISEAEYDLAVSPLNESSLRQLFSFVHKQEWYKIHKKIFSITRTCTPTSIEAALYFHVKFYMDFVSGLSTKYREIAFDDTCLTAIEKNITTQLMNLAKKTIVWDVHAKLENADQEQQNDEEFLKYYLYQRFRDNCAEHFFLEYPTLTRLLAECMMDRMNNLQIIIDSLYHYHLEITSLFGIKLPFTLNTLQFQKGDSHNKGKATTILKINNVPLVYKFRSNHILHNYNELLTFLEKKNADFHPYKIVHLSGENFCIEEFIENKSCTDINSIIEYYKNYGHLAALTYWLGSSDLHSENLIAKGTYPVLIDVETLLSAQEQRIYPELFTAV
;
A
#
# COMPACT_ATOMS: atom_id res chain seq x y z
N MET A 1 -21.78 -4.77 -4.04
CA MET A 1 -22.83 -5.04 -5.06
C MET A 1 -22.97 -6.54 -5.26
N GLU A 2 -21.96 -7.20 -5.82
CA GLU A 2 -21.90 -8.67 -5.97
C GLU A 2 -22.21 -9.43 -4.66
N GLU A 3 -21.68 -8.96 -3.53
CA GLU A 3 -22.00 -9.56 -2.22
C GLU A 3 -23.49 -9.49 -1.87
N ARG A 4 -24.18 -8.39 -2.22
CA ARG A 4 -25.62 -8.27 -2.02
C ARG A 4 -26.38 -9.24 -2.92
N VAL A 5 -26.01 -9.34 -4.20
CA VAL A 5 -26.63 -10.29 -5.14
C VAL A 5 -26.43 -11.75 -4.68
N ARG A 6 -25.23 -12.08 -4.19
CA ARG A 6 -24.92 -13.43 -3.74
C ARG A 6 -25.67 -13.83 -2.47
N VAL A 7 -25.83 -12.89 -1.54
CA VAL A 7 -26.43 -13.16 -0.22
C VAL A 7 -27.94 -12.99 -0.24
N LEU A 8 -28.43 -11.95 -0.91
CA LEU A 8 -29.86 -11.67 -1.05
C LEU A 8 -30.35 -12.43 -2.29
N SER A 9 -31.21 -13.42 -2.08
CA SER A 9 -31.87 -14.10 -3.19
C SER A 9 -32.86 -13.15 -3.88
N ILE A 10 -32.99 -13.29 -5.21
CA ILE A 10 -34.05 -12.64 -5.95
C ILE A 10 -35.36 -13.37 -5.60
N SER A 11 -36.28 -12.72 -4.90
CA SER A 11 -37.67 -13.19 -4.92
C SER A 11 -38.22 -12.94 -6.31
N SER A 12 -38.88 -13.94 -6.90
CA SER A 12 -39.36 -14.00 -8.29
C SER A 12 -40.41 -12.94 -8.68
N GLU A 13 -40.58 -11.86 -7.91
CA GLU A 13 -41.72 -10.95 -8.02
C GLU A 13 -41.37 -9.48 -8.30
N ASN A 14 -40.10 -9.07 -8.35
CA ASN A 14 -39.75 -7.64 -8.52
C ASN A 14 -39.03 -7.34 -9.84
N HIS A 15 -39.80 -7.20 -10.92
CA HIS A 15 -39.32 -6.81 -12.25
C HIS A 15 -39.45 -5.30 -12.55
N SER A 16 -39.78 -4.47 -11.56
CA SER A 16 -40.07 -3.05 -11.79
C SER A 16 -38.83 -2.20 -12.16
N LEU A 17 -37.63 -2.69 -11.83
CA LEU A 17 -36.32 -2.06 -12.05
C LEU A 17 -36.26 -0.60 -11.57
N THR A 18 -37.05 -0.26 -10.54
CA THR A 18 -37.21 1.11 -10.06
C THR A 18 -35.93 1.68 -9.47
N HIS A 19 -35.17 0.87 -8.73
CA HIS A 19 -33.94 1.29 -8.08
C HIS A 19 -32.81 1.44 -9.10
N LEU A 20 -32.74 0.54 -10.09
CA LEU A 20 -31.81 0.63 -11.21
C LEU A 20 -32.08 1.91 -12.02
N LYS A 21 -33.34 2.19 -12.38
CA LYS A 21 -33.71 3.44 -13.08
C LYS A 21 -33.29 4.68 -12.29
N LYS A 22 -33.57 4.71 -10.99
CA LYS A 22 -33.13 5.80 -10.10
C LYS A 22 -31.60 5.92 -10.05
N TRP A 23 -30.89 4.80 -10.04
CA TRP A 23 -29.43 4.75 -10.01
C TRP A 23 -28.80 5.26 -11.31
N LYS A 24 -29.36 4.88 -12.48
CA LYS A 24 -28.93 5.34 -13.82
C LYS A 24 -29.14 6.83 -14.04
N ASN A 25 -30.17 7.42 -13.42
CA ASN A 25 -30.45 8.86 -13.51
C ASN A 25 -29.48 9.76 -12.73
N ARG A 26 -28.49 9.19 -12.03
CA ARG A 26 -27.45 9.96 -11.36
C ARG A 26 -26.42 10.44 -12.38
N LYS A 27 -25.78 11.57 -12.10
CA LYS A 27 -24.68 12.07 -12.92
C LYS A 27 -23.58 11.01 -13.02
N SER A 28 -23.33 10.52 -14.23
CA SER A 28 -22.38 9.45 -14.54
C SER A 28 -21.67 9.75 -15.86
N LEU A 29 -20.41 9.33 -15.97
CA LEU A 29 -19.67 9.32 -17.24
C LEU A 29 -19.86 8.00 -18.01
N LEU A 30 -20.52 7.02 -17.39
CA LEU A 30 -20.76 5.69 -17.96
C LEU A 30 -21.86 5.79 -19.02
N SER A 31 -21.54 5.44 -20.27
CA SER A 31 -22.56 5.29 -21.31
C SER A 31 -23.42 4.05 -21.07
N ASP A 32 -24.57 3.96 -21.73
CA ASP A 32 -25.41 2.75 -21.66
C ASP A 32 -24.67 1.51 -22.19
N SER A 33 -23.88 1.64 -23.26
CA SER A 33 -23.06 0.54 -23.79
C SER A 33 -21.96 0.10 -22.82
N ASP A 34 -21.34 1.04 -22.09
CA ASP A 34 -20.35 0.69 -21.06
C ASP A 34 -21.01 0.00 -19.87
N PHE A 35 -22.22 0.42 -19.52
CA PHE A 35 -23.01 -0.22 -18.46
C PHE A 35 -23.38 -1.66 -18.81
N GLU A 36 -23.89 -1.91 -20.02
CA GLU A 36 -24.20 -3.26 -20.49
C GLU A 36 -22.96 -4.16 -20.53
N ARG A 37 -21.83 -3.63 -21.03
CA ARG A 37 -20.55 -4.33 -21.03
C ARG A 37 -20.06 -4.63 -19.60
N MET A 38 -20.24 -3.70 -18.66
CA MET A 38 -19.92 -3.92 -17.26
C MET A 38 -20.77 -5.06 -16.67
N LEU A 39 -22.07 -5.10 -16.96
CA LEU A 39 -22.97 -6.17 -16.52
C LEU A 39 -22.53 -7.53 -17.09
N SER A 40 -22.21 -7.58 -18.40
CA SER A 40 -21.77 -8.82 -19.05
C SER A 40 -20.45 -9.33 -18.46
N PHE A 41 -19.48 -8.45 -18.21
CA PHE A 41 -18.20 -8.84 -17.60
C PHE A 41 -18.35 -9.34 -16.17
N ARG A 42 -19.30 -8.79 -15.41
CA ARG A 42 -19.55 -9.20 -14.02
C ARG A 42 -20.49 -10.41 -13.93
N ASN A 43 -21.09 -10.82 -15.05
CA ASN A 43 -22.13 -11.85 -15.10
C ASN A 43 -23.31 -11.54 -14.16
N ILE A 44 -23.84 -10.32 -14.24
CA ILE A 44 -24.94 -9.83 -13.41
C ILE A 44 -26.05 -9.28 -14.32
N SER A 45 -27.29 -9.71 -14.09
CA SER A 45 -28.48 -9.21 -14.78
C SER A 45 -28.93 -7.84 -14.26
N GLU A 46 -29.75 -7.12 -15.03
CA GLU A 46 -30.34 -5.85 -14.58
C GLU A 46 -31.20 -6.02 -13.31
N ALA A 47 -31.89 -7.16 -13.17
CA ALA A 47 -32.69 -7.46 -11.98
C ALA A 47 -31.82 -7.66 -10.73
N GLU A 48 -30.69 -8.36 -10.87
CA GLU A 48 -29.70 -8.50 -9.79
C GLU A 48 -29.07 -7.15 -9.44
N TYR A 49 -28.81 -6.30 -10.44
CA TYR A 49 -28.31 -4.96 -10.19
C TYR A 49 -29.31 -4.09 -9.43
N ASP A 50 -30.60 -4.13 -9.82
CA ASP A 50 -31.69 -3.44 -9.11
C ASP A 50 -31.74 -3.84 -7.64
N LEU A 51 -31.73 -5.14 -7.36
CA LEU A 51 -31.65 -5.69 -6.01
C LEU A 51 -30.41 -5.18 -5.26
N ALA A 52 -29.25 -5.14 -5.92
CA ALA A 52 -28.02 -4.73 -5.26
C ALA A 52 -28.04 -3.25 -4.83
N VAL A 53 -28.74 -2.39 -5.58
CA VAL A 53 -28.87 -0.96 -5.29
C VAL A 53 -30.13 -0.60 -4.51
N SER A 54 -30.97 -1.59 -4.18
CA SER A 54 -32.18 -1.36 -3.39
C SER A 54 -31.84 -0.95 -1.94
N PRO A 55 -32.74 -0.20 -1.27
CA PRO A 55 -32.66 0.03 0.17
C PRO A 55 -32.65 -1.29 0.94
N LEU A 56 -31.93 -1.33 2.07
CA LEU A 56 -31.90 -2.49 2.95
C LEU A 56 -33.01 -2.38 4.00
N ASN A 57 -33.74 -3.47 4.21
CA ASN A 57 -34.68 -3.63 5.32
C ASN A 57 -34.12 -4.58 6.39
N GLU A 58 -34.82 -4.76 7.50
CA GLU A 58 -34.36 -5.58 8.62
C GLU A 58 -34.06 -7.04 8.24
N SER A 59 -34.88 -7.65 7.39
CA SER A 59 -34.67 -9.03 6.91
C SER A 59 -33.38 -9.13 6.10
N SER A 60 -33.19 -8.22 5.13
CA SER A 60 -31.96 -8.16 4.33
C SER A 60 -30.73 -7.88 5.19
N LEU A 61 -30.84 -7.01 6.19
CA LEU A 61 -29.75 -6.72 7.12
C LEU A 61 -29.35 -7.95 7.94
N ARG A 62 -30.31 -8.73 8.47
CA ARG A 62 -30.02 -9.97 9.20
C ARG A 62 -29.28 -10.99 8.34
N GLN A 63 -29.70 -11.16 7.08
CA GLN A 63 -29.03 -12.06 6.13
C GLN A 63 -27.61 -11.59 5.82
N LEU A 64 -27.44 -10.31 5.48
CA LEU A 64 -26.12 -9.72 5.22
C LEU A 64 -25.20 -9.78 6.44
N PHE A 65 -25.73 -9.54 7.64
CA PHE A 65 -24.94 -9.61 8.87
C PHE A 65 -24.38 -11.02 9.12
N SER A 66 -25.17 -12.06 8.84
CA SER A 66 -24.70 -13.46 8.95
C SER A 66 -23.50 -13.77 8.02
N PHE A 67 -23.43 -13.07 6.88
CA PHE A 67 -22.30 -13.12 5.96
C PHE A 67 -21.12 -12.28 6.45
N VAL A 68 -21.38 -11.03 6.86
CA VAL A 68 -20.36 -10.07 7.34
C VAL A 68 -19.63 -10.59 8.58
N HIS A 69 -20.35 -11.17 9.54
CA HIS A 69 -19.76 -11.70 10.77
C HIS A 69 -18.69 -12.78 10.53
N LYS A 70 -18.75 -13.48 9.39
CA LYS A 70 -17.79 -14.53 9.03
C LYS A 70 -16.54 -14.00 8.34
N GLN A 71 -16.53 -12.75 7.90
CA GLN A 71 -15.43 -12.16 7.14
C GLN A 71 -14.22 -11.86 8.04
N GLU A 72 -13.01 -12.07 7.50
CA GLU A 72 -11.76 -11.84 8.26
C GLU A 72 -11.59 -10.39 8.69
N TRP A 73 -11.94 -9.43 7.84
CA TRP A 73 -11.87 -8.00 8.19
C TRP A 73 -12.75 -7.67 9.40
N TYR A 74 -13.93 -8.29 9.51
CA TYR A 74 -14.84 -8.06 10.64
C TYR A 74 -14.32 -8.71 11.92
N LYS A 75 -13.74 -9.91 11.82
CA LYS A 75 -13.06 -10.56 12.96
C LYS A 75 -11.90 -9.71 13.48
N ILE A 76 -11.10 -9.11 12.59
CA ILE A 76 -10.03 -8.19 12.98
C ILE A 76 -10.59 -6.95 13.65
N HIS A 77 -11.63 -6.33 13.10
CA HIS A 77 -12.32 -5.20 13.73
C HIS A 77 -12.78 -5.55 15.15
N LYS A 78 -13.45 -6.70 15.34
CA LYS A 78 -13.85 -7.15 16.68
C LYS A 78 -12.67 -7.41 17.61
N LYS A 79 -11.55 -7.94 17.12
CA LYS A 79 -10.32 -8.11 17.92
C LYS A 79 -9.75 -6.78 18.38
N ILE A 80 -9.68 -5.77 17.51
CA ILE A 80 -9.19 -4.42 17.83
C ILE A 80 -9.94 -3.84 19.03
N PHE A 81 -11.27 -3.93 19.03
CA PHE A 81 -12.13 -3.39 20.10
C PHE A 81 -12.40 -4.38 21.25
N SER A 82 -11.89 -5.61 21.19
CA SER A 82 -11.96 -6.55 22.32
C SER A 82 -10.93 -6.26 23.42
N ILE A 83 -9.87 -5.53 23.07
CA ILE A 83 -8.82 -5.13 24.01
C ILE A 83 -9.23 -3.81 24.66
N THR A 84 -9.45 -3.82 25.97
CA THR A 84 -9.77 -2.61 26.73
C THR A 84 -8.57 -1.67 26.72
N ARG A 85 -8.79 -0.42 26.29
CA ARG A 85 -7.77 0.64 26.34
C ARG A 85 -8.40 1.94 26.79
N THR A 86 -7.65 2.71 27.57
CA THR A 86 -8.05 4.07 27.93
C THR A 86 -7.56 5.04 26.87
N CYS A 87 -8.46 5.87 26.36
CA CYS A 87 -8.11 6.90 25.38
C CYS A 87 -8.69 8.24 25.83
N THR A 88 -7.85 9.28 25.85
CA THR A 88 -8.24 10.68 26.07
C THR A 88 -8.10 11.45 24.75
N PRO A 89 -9.16 11.55 23.94
CA PRO A 89 -9.07 12.18 22.62
C PRO A 89 -8.72 13.67 22.71
N THR A 90 -7.63 14.07 22.05
CA THR A 90 -7.20 15.47 21.95
C THR A 90 -7.24 16.00 20.52
N SER A 91 -7.37 15.11 19.53
CA SER A 91 -7.39 15.43 18.11
C SER A 91 -8.17 14.36 17.33
N ILE A 92 -8.41 14.60 16.04
CA ILE A 92 -9.12 13.67 15.15
C ILE A 92 -8.39 12.32 15.00
N GLU A 93 -7.07 12.29 15.15
CA GLU A 93 -6.28 11.06 15.11
C GLU A 93 -6.66 10.08 16.22
N ALA A 94 -7.22 10.56 17.33
CA ALA A 94 -7.68 9.72 18.43
C ALA A 94 -8.78 8.73 18.00
N ALA A 95 -9.54 9.04 16.94
CA ALA A 95 -10.50 8.10 16.35
C ALA A 95 -9.85 6.76 15.94
N LEU A 96 -8.57 6.79 15.59
CA LEU A 96 -7.81 5.61 15.16
C LEU A 96 -6.91 5.04 16.26
N TYR A 97 -6.99 5.54 17.50
CA TYR A 97 -6.11 5.13 18.61
C TYR A 97 -6.07 3.60 18.80
N PHE A 98 -7.23 2.94 18.81
CA PHE A 98 -7.34 1.49 18.98
C PHE A 98 -6.68 0.73 17.82
N HIS A 99 -6.86 1.19 16.59
CA HIS A 99 -6.27 0.60 15.39
C HIS A 99 -4.75 0.70 15.42
N VAL A 100 -4.22 1.89 15.72
CA VAL A 100 -2.78 2.16 15.80
C VAL A 100 -2.15 1.34 16.92
N LYS A 101 -2.75 1.32 18.12
CA LYS A 101 -2.20 0.55 19.23
C LYS A 101 -2.27 -0.96 19.00
N PHE A 102 -3.35 -1.47 18.39
CA PHE A 102 -3.40 -2.88 17.99
C PHE A 102 -2.27 -3.25 17.01
N TYR A 103 -1.96 -2.36 16.06
CA TYR A 103 -0.84 -2.55 15.14
C TYR A 103 0.51 -2.53 15.87
N MET A 104 0.71 -1.62 16.83
CA MET A 104 1.95 -1.55 17.60
C MET A 104 2.14 -2.74 18.55
N ASP A 105 1.06 -3.30 19.10
CA ASP A 105 1.12 -4.57 19.84
C ASP A 105 1.58 -5.72 18.93
N PHE A 106 1.10 -5.76 17.68
CA PHE A 106 1.56 -6.73 16.70
C PHE A 106 3.07 -6.56 16.40
N VAL A 107 3.54 -5.33 16.19
CA VAL A 107 4.98 -5.03 15.99
C VAL A 107 5.80 -5.51 17.19
N SER A 108 5.31 -5.28 18.40
CA SER A 108 5.97 -5.72 19.64
C SER A 108 5.99 -7.26 19.76
N GLY A 109 4.94 -7.92 19.27
CA GLY A 109 4.86 -9.37 19.14
C GLY A 109 5.90 -9.95 18.19
N LEU A 110 6.27 -9.23 17.12
CA LEU A 110 7.34 -9.65 16.21
C LEU A 110 8.70 -9.69 16.92
N SER A 111 9.06 -8.66 17.68
CA SER A 111 10.30 -8.64 18.47
C SER A 111 10.36 -9.78 19.50
N THR A 112 9.20 -10.15 20.04
CA THR A 112 9.11 -11.27 21.00
C THR A 112 9.29 -12.62 20.30
N LYS A 113 8.73 -12.76 19.09
CA LYS A 113 8.81 -13.98 18.26
C LYS A 113 10.21 -14.18 17.68
N TYR A 114 10.85 -13.12 17.18
CA TYR A 114 12.17 -13.15 16.55
C TYR A 114 13.21 -12.46 17.42
N ARG A 115 13.75 -13.17 18.42
CA ARG A 115 14.63 -12.59 19.46
C ARG A 115 15.91 -11.91 18.93
N GLU A 116 16.35 -12.27 17.72
CA GLU A 116 17.53 -11.69 17.09
C GLU A 116 17.21 -10.46 16.24
N ILE A 117 15.93 -10.07 16.14
CA ILE A 117 15.46 -8.92 15.38
C ILE A 117 14.75 -7.96 16.34
N ALA A 118 15.30 -6.77 16.51
CA ALA A 118 14.75 -5.71 17.34
C ALA A 118 14.42 -4.47 16.51
N PHE A 119 13.54 -3.62 17.03
CA PHE A 119 13.25 -2.30 16.50
C PHE A 119 13.71 -1.28 17.54
N ASP A 120 14.46 -0.26 17.11
CA ASP A 120 14.77 0.85 18.01
C ASP A 120 13.61 1.85 18.13
N ASP A 121 13.70 2.76 19.09
CA ASP A 121 12.64 3.75 19.36
C ASP A 121 12.36 4.67 18.17
N THR A 122 13.38 4.96 17.36
CA THR A 122 13.25 5.80 16.16
C THR A 122 12.40 5.07 15.11
N CYS A 123 12.68 3.79 14.90
CA CYS A 123 11.94 2.92 14.00
C CYS A 123 10.49 2.72 14.47
N LEU A 124 10.29 2.43 15.76
CA LEU A 124 8.95 2.28 16.34
C LEU A 124 8.10 3.55 16.18
N THR A 125 8.69 4.72 16.45
CA THR A 125 8.02 6.02 16.26
C THR A 125 7.66 6.25 14.79
N ALA A 126 8.57 5.92 13.87
CA ALA A 126 8.34 6.05 12.43
C ALA A 126 7.22 5.12 11.95
N ILE A 127 7.18 3.87 12.45
CA ILE A 127 6.14 2.89 12.15
C ILE A 127 4.77 3.40 12.65
N GLU A 128 4.68 3.85 13.89
CA GLU A 128 3.43 4.39 14.48
C GLU A 128 2.91 5.60 13.69
N LYS A 129 3.81 6.53 13.33
CA LYS A 129 3.46 7.69 12.52
C LYS A 129 2.99 7.30 11.12
N ASN A 130 3.65 6.32 10.50
CA ASN A 130 3.32 5.87 9.16
C ASN A 130 1.93 5.22 9.11
N ILE A 131 1.64 4.27 10.01
CA ILE A 131 0.32 3.62 10.06
C ILE A 131 -0.78 4.64 10.39
N THR A 132 -0.53 5.56 11.32
CA THR A 132 -1.48 6.64 11.64
C THR A 132 -1.81 7.47 10.41
N THR A 133 -0.80 7.91 9.67
CA THR A 133 -0.98 8.71 8.45
C THR A 133 -1.79 7.95 7.38
N GLN A 134 -1.48 6.67 7.17
CA GLN A 134 -2.19 5.85 6.18
C GLN A 134 -3.66 5.63 6.53
N LEU A 135 -3.95 5.29 7.78
CA LEU A 135 -5.32 5.09 8.24
C LEU A 135 -6.09 6.42 8.25
N MET A 136 -5.46 7.54 8.60
CA MET A 136 -6.07 8.87 8.51
C MET A 136 -6.41 9.27 7.07
N ASN A 137 -5.59 8.91 6.08
CA ASN A 137 -5.91 9.18 4.68
C ASN A 137 -7.22 8.50 4.24
N LEU A 138 -7.58 7.36 4.84
CA LEU A 138 -8.85 6.68 4.61
C LEU A 138 -10.00 7.28 5.42
N ALA A 139 -9.76 7.59 6.70
CA ALA A 139 -10.82 7.95 7.65
C ALA A 139 -11.16 9.44 7.70
N LYS A 140 -10.21 10.34 7.36
CA LYS A 140 -10.33 11.79 7.62
C LYS A 140 -11.63 12.39 7.10
N LYS A 141 -12.01 12.09 5.86
CA LYS A 141 -13.23 12.64 5.25
C LYS A 141 -14.49 12.20 5.99
N THR A 142 -14.56 10.95 6.41
CA THR A 142 -15.70 10.40 7.17
C THR A 142 -15.77 10.98 8.58
N ILE A 143 -14.62 11.13 9.26
CA ILE A 143 -14.57 11.74 10.60
C ILE A 143 -15.05 13.20 10.54
N VAL A 144 -14.53 13.98 9.58
CA VAL A 144 -14.95 15.38 9.37
C VAL A 144 -16.44 15.46 9.04
N TRP A 145 -16.96 14.56 8.21
CA TRP A 145 -18.39 14.49 7.94
C TRP A 145 -19.23 14.17 9.19
N ASP A 146 -18.81 13.21 10.01
CA ASP A 146 -19.53 12.85 11.25
C ASP A 146 -19.56 14.02 12.25
N VAL A 147 -18.47 14.78 12.36
CA VAL A 147 -18.41 16.02 13.14
C VAL A 147 -19.45 17.03 12.62
N HIS A 148 -19.45 17.32 11.31
CA HIS A 148 -20.38 18.28 10.71
C HIS A 148 -21.85 17.85 10.87
N ALA A 149 -22.15 16.59 10.62
CA ALA A 149 -23.50 16.06 10.78
C ALA A 149 -24.00 16.17 12.23
N LYS A 150 -23.11 16.09 13.22
CA LYS A 150 -23.49 16.28 14.64
C LYS A 150 -23.60 17.74 15.04
N LEU A 151 -22.79 18.63 14.47
CA LEU A 151 -22.91 20.08 14.63
C LEU A 151 -24.26 20.60 14.12
N GLU A 152 -24.70 20.17 12.92
CA GLU A 152 -25.97 20.61 12.33
C GLU A 152 -27.20 20.17 13.14
N ASN A 153 -27.07 19.10 13.93
CA ASN A 153 -28.14 18.56 14.77
C ASN A 153 -28.03 19.00 16.25
N ALA A 154 -27.03 19.80 16.61
CA ALA A 154 -26.91 20.38 17.94
C ALA A 154 -27.59 21.75 17.97
N ASP A 155 -28.35 22.06 19.04
CA ASP A 155 -29.02 23.35 19.18
C ASP A 155 -28.01 24.50 19.09
N GLN A 156 -28.20 25.38 18.10
CA GLN A 156 -27.21 26.35 17.62
C GLN A 156 -26.93 27.54 18.55
N GLU A 157 -27.55 27.60 19.73
CA GLU A 157 -27.42 28.75 20.61
C GLU A 157 -26.31 28.52 21.65
N GLN A 158 -25.15 29.14 21.40
CA GLN A 158 -24.05 29.37 22.36
C GLN A 158 -23.01 28.25 22.58
N GLN A 159 -22.45 27.64 21.54
CA GLN A 159 -21.23 26.84 21.70
C GLN A 159 -20.04 27.40 20.92
N ASN A 160 -18.90 27.48 21.60
CA ASN A 160 -17.60 27.69 20.97
C ASN A 160 -17.25 26.41 20.17
N ASP A 161 -17.07 26.54 18.86
CA ASP A 161 -16.76 25.43 17.94
C ASP A 161 -15.58 24.57 18.43
N GLU A 162 -14.58 25.18 19.07
CA GLU A 162 -13.41 24.45 19.58
C GLU A 162 -13.76 23.60 20.82
N GLU A 163 -14.59 24.11 21.72
CA GLU A 163 -15.05 23.38 22.90
C GLU A 163 -16.01 22.25 22.50
N PHE A 164 -16.89 22.51 21.54
CA PHE A 164 -17.74 21.46 20.98
C PHE A 164 -16.91 20.36 20.34
N LEU A 165 -15.92 20.70 19.51
CA LEU A 165 -15.06 19.71 18.87
C LEU A 165 -14.37 18.83 19.92
N LYS A 166 -13.79 19.42 20.97
CA LYS A 166 -13.17 18.68 22.08
C LYS A 166 -14.17 17.77 22.78
N TYR A 167 -15.36 18.28 23.08
CA TYR A 167 -16.44 17.50 23.70
C TYR A 167 -16.87 16.33 22.82
N TYR A 168 -17.13 16.58 21.54
CA TYR A 168 -17.54 15.56 20.57
C TYR A 168 -16.47 14.49 20.43
N LEU A 169 -15.20 14.87 20.23
CA LEU A 169 -14.09 13.92 20.10
C LEU A 169 -13.98 13.05 21.35
N TYR A 170 -14.10 13.65 22.53
CA TYR A 170 -14.09 12.92 23.79
C TYR A 170 -15.27 11.93 23.87
N GLN A 171 -16.50 12.34 23.63
CA GLN A 171 -17.66 11.44 23.73
C GLN A 171 -17.65 10.34 22.67
N ARG A 172 -17.26 10.68 21.43
CA ARG A 172 -17.30 9.77 20.29
C ARG A 172 -16.17 8.75 20.30
N PHE A 173 -14.99 9.15 20.78
CA PHE A 173 -13.76 8.34 20.65
C PHE A 173 -13.05 8.01 21.97
N ARG A 174 -13.63 8.33 23.14
CA ARG A 174 -13.11 7.81 24.42
C ARG A 174 -13.27 6.29 24.49
N ASP A 175 -12.25 5.63 25.02
CA ASP A 175 -12.26 4.21 25.32
C ASP A 175 -12.92 3.36 24.20
N ASN A 176 -13.64 2.30 24.56
CA ASN A 176 -14.28 1.44 23.58
C ASN A 176 -15.55 2.07 22.94
N CYS A 177 -15.95 3.30 23.30
CA CYS A 177 -17.07 3.98 22.66
C CYS A 177 -16.83 4.19 21.16
N ALA A 178 -15.56 4.34 20.77
CA ALA A 178 -15.13 4.50 19.38
C ALA A 178 -15.65 3.40 18.43
N GLU A 179 -15.92 2.17 18.93
CA GLU A 179 -16.45 1.08 18.10
C GLU A 179 -17.78 1.46 17.42
N HIS A 180 -18.65 2.22 18.09
CA HIS A 180 -19.95 2.62 17.56
C HIS A 180 -19.83 3.43 16.27
N PHE A 181 -18.86 4.35 16.19
CA PHE A 181 -18.58 5.09 14.97
C PHE A 181 -18.26 4.14 13.80
N PHE A 182 -17.43 3.13 14.04
CA PHE A 182 -17.05 2.16 13.01
C PHE A 182 -18.22 1.23 12.63
N LEU A 183 -19.14 0.94 13.55
CA LEU A 183 -20.35 0.18 13.21
C LEU A 183 -21.35 1.02 12.38
N GLU A 184 -21.39 2.34 12.59
CA GLU A 184 -22.19 3.27 11.77
C GLU A 184 -21.61 3.47 10.35
N TYR A 185 -20.28 3.37 10.20
CA TYR A 185 -19.57 3.51 8.92
C TYR A 185 -18.90 2.19 8.48
N PRO A 186 -19.65 1.11 8.20
CA PRO A 186 -19.10 -0.24 8.01
C PRO A 186 -18.17 -0.37 6.80
N THR A 187 -18.36 0.43 5.75
CA THR A 187 -17.44 0.45 4.61
C THR A 187 -16.07 1.00 4.99
N LEU A 188 -16.03 2.08 5.78
CA LEU A 188 -14.76 2.61 6.32
C LEU A 188 -14.08 1.56 7.21
N THR A 189 -14.86 0.92 8.07
CA THR A 189 -14.37 -0.13 8.97
C THR A 189 -13.74 -1.29 8.23
N ARG A 190 -14.36 -1.75 7.14
CA ARG A 190 -13.78 -2.76 6.26
C ARG A 190 -12.47 -2.28 5.64
N LEU A 191 -12.43 -1.07 5.07
CA LEU A 191 -11.22 -0.52 4.46
C LEU A 191 -10.06 -0.39 5.45
N LEU A 192 -10.33 0.05 6.68
CA LEU A 192 -9.32 0.15 7.73
C LEU A 192 -8.81 -1.22 8.16
N ALA A 193 -9.70 -2.19 8.37
CA ALA A 193 -9.32 -3.55 8.76
C ALA A 193 -8.54 -4.27 7.65
N GLU A 194 -8.97 -4.16 6.39
CA GLU A 194 -8.24 -4.70 5.23
C GLU A 194 -6.86 -4.05 5.10
N CYS A 195 -6.78 -2.72 5.19
CA CYS A 195 -5.51 -2.01 5.20
C CYS A 195 -4.60 -2.52 6.32
N MET A 196 -5.09 -2.63 7.55
CA MET A 196 -4.29 -3.15 8.66
C MET A 196 -3.80 -4.58 8.44
N MET A 197 -4.66 -5.48 7.98
CA MET A 197 -4.28 -6.86 7.66
C MET A 197 -3.15 -6.90 6.63
N ASP A 198 -3.28 -6.11 5.57
CA ASP A 198 -2.26 -6.01 4.52
C ASP A 198 -0.94 -5.47 5.07
N ARG A 199 -0.97 -4.43 5.93
CA ARG A 199 0.24 -3.87 6.56
C ARG A 199 0.92 -4.86 7.50
N MET A 200 0.15 -5.54 8.34
CA MET A 200 0.67 -6.56 9.25
C MET A 200 1.32 -7.70 8.46
N ASN A 201 0.66 -8.17 7.40
CA ASN A 201 1.18 -9.21 6.53
C ASN A 201 2.47 -8.77 5.80
N ASN A 202 2.51 -7.55 5.27
CA ASN A 202 3.70 -7.04 4.57
C ASN A 202 4.89 -6.89 5.53
N LEU A 203 4.68 -6.40 6.75
CA LEU A 203 5.73 -6.34 7.76
C LEU A 203 6.19 -7.74 8.18
N GLN A 204 5.25 -8.67 8.40
CA GLN A 204 5.56 -10.07 8.71
C GLN A 204 6.45 -10.69 7.64
N ILE A 205 6.13 -10.49 6.35
CA ILE A 205 6.93 -10.98 5.22
C ILE A 205 8.36 -10.41 5.25
N ILE A 206 8.53 -9.10 5.52
CA ILE A 206 9.86 -8.49 5.65
C ILE A 206 10.63 -9.17 6.78
N ILE A 207 10.05 -9.25 7.98
CA ILE A 207 10.74 -9.81 9.16
C ILE A 207 11.04 -11.30 8.97
N ASP A 208 10.13 -12.07 8.38
CA ASP A 208 10.38 -13.46 8.02
C ASP A 208 11.54 -13.58 7.04
N SER A 209 11.61 -12.72 6.03
CA SER A 209 12.73 -12.73 5.07
C SER A 209 14.06 -12.43 5.76
N LEU A 210 14.10 -11.44 6.66
CA LEU A 210 15.30 -11.11 7.42
C LEU A 210 15.74 -12.26 8.33
N TYR A 211 14.79 -12.95 8.96
CA TYR A 211 15.07 -14.08 9.84
C TYR A 211 15.60 -15.30 9.08
N HIS A 212 14.92 -15.70 7.99
CA HIS A 212 15.29 -16.91 7.24
C HIS A 212 16.62 -16.77 6.49
N TYR A 213 16.96 -15.55 6.03
CA TYR A 213 18.15 -15.29 5.21
C TYR A 213 19.23 -14.50 5.96
N HIS A 214 19.28 -14.60 7.29
CA HIS A 214 20.20 -13.81 8.11
C HIS A 214 21.69 -14.07 7.76
N LEU A 215 22.07 -15.32 7.43
CA LEU A 215 23.45 -15.67 7.09
C LEU A 215 23.90 -14.99 5.78
N GLU A 216 23.04 -15.02 4.76
CA GLU A 216 23.27 -14.38 3.47
C GLU A 216 23.32 -12.86 3.63
N ILE A 217 22.42 -12.28 4.43
CA ILE A 217 22.42 -10.85 4.72
C ILE A 217 23.72 -10.45 5.43
N THR A 218 24.18 -11.23 6.42
CA THR A 218 25.46 -10.99 7.09
C THR A 218 26.64 -11.10 6.13
N SER A 219 26.65 -12.09 5.24
CA SER A 219 27.74 -12.30 4.29
C SER A 219 27.78 -11.24 3.19
N LEU A 220 26.63 -10.85 2.63
CA LEU A 220 26.55 -9.97 1.46
C LEU A 220 26.64 -8.49 1.84
N PHE A 221 25.99 -8.10 2.95
CA PHE A 221 25.88 -6.70 3.36
C PHE A 221 26.72 -6.35 4.58
N GLY A 222 27.43 -7.32 5.18
CA GLY A 222 28.28 -7.10 6.35
C GLY A 222 27.53 -6.79 7.64
N ILE A 223 26.23 -7.11 7.72
CA ILE A 223 25.35 -6.80 8.84
C ILE A 223 25.37 -7.96 9.84
N LYS A 224 25.96 -7.74 11.01
CA LYS A 224 26.06 -8.77 12.06
C LYS A 224 24.76 -8.90 12.86
N LEU A 225 24.46 -10.09 13.38
CA LEU A 225 23.40 -10.28 14.38
C LEU A 225 23.81 -9.68 15.76
N PRO A 226 22.85 -9.27 16.59
CA PRO A 226 21.41 -9.18 16.29
C PRO A 226 21.09 -8.02 15.33
N PHE A 227 20.02 -8.17 14.55
CA PHE A 227 19.54 -7.12 13.65
C PHE A 227 18.71 -6.11 14.44
N THR A 228 19.13 -4.85 14.42
CA THR A 228 18.36 -3.72 14.95
C THR A 228 17.85 -2.91 13.78
N LEU A 229 16.54 -2.91 13.55
CA LEU A 229 15.88 -2.05 12.57
C LEU A 229 15.83 -0.62 13.12
N ASN A 230 16.59 0.28 12.49
CA ASN A 230 16.65 1.70 12.79
C ASN A 230 15.65 2.51 11.95
N THR A 231 15.29 1.99 10.78
CA THR A 231 14.36 2.66 9.86
C THR A 231 13.60 1.62 9.05
N LEU A 232 12.31 1.87 8.88
CA LEU A 232 11.44 1.15 7.98
C LEU A 232 10.55 2.16 7.27
N GLN A 233 10.94 2.52 6.05
CA GLN A 233 10.29 3.57 5.27
C GLN A 233 9.73 2.98 3.98
N PHE A 234 8.41 2.88 3.92
CA PHE A 234 7.69 2.54 2.68
C PHE A 234 7.74 3.71 1.70
N GLN A 235 8.18 3.46 0.46
CA GLN A 235 8.10 4.47 -0.59
C GLN A 235 6.64 4.81 -0.90
N LYS A 236 6.39 6.10 -1.16
CA LYS A 236 5.05 6.64 -1.44
C LYS A 236 4.82 6.58 -2.95
N GLY A 237 3.61 6.23 -3.38
CA GLY A 237 3.20 6.32 -4.80
C GLY A 237 3.01 4.97 -5.47
N ASP A 238 3.89 3.99 -5.21
CA ASP A 238 3.97 2.76 -5.99
C ASP A 238 3.56 1.52 -5.20
N SER A 239 2.46 1.62 -4.44
CA SER A 239 1.93 0.46 -3.73
C SER A 239 1.08 -0.41 -4.65
N HIS A 240 1.47 -1.67 -4.83
CA HIS A 240 0.75 -2.66 -5.63
C HIS A 240 0.27 -3.83 -4.75
N ASN A 241 -0.60 -4.69 -5.30
CA ASN A 241 -0.92 -6.00 -4.73
C ASN A 241 -1.07 -6.04 -3.20
N LYS A 242 -2.11 -5.40 -2.67
CA LYS A 242 -2.37 -5.32 -1.22
C LYS A 242 -1.34 -4.47 -0.47
N GLY A 243 -1.05 -3.30 -1.02
CA GLY A 243 -0.22 -2.29 -0.37
C GLY A 243 1.28 -2.60 -0.31
N LYS A 244 1.77 -3.64 -0.98
CA LYS A 244 3.21 -3.93 -1.08
C LYS A 244 3.89 -2.79 -1.84
N ALA A 245 4.96 -2.25 -1.27
CA ALA A 245 5.71 -1.15 -1.85
C ALA A 245 7.21 -1.35 -1.56
N THR A 246 8.06 -0.83 -2.44
CA THR A 246 9.50 -0.76 -2.18
C THR A 246 9.73 -0.09 -0.82
N THR A 247 10.52 -0.74 0.03
CA THR A 247 10.71 -0.34 1.44
C THR A 247 12.19 -0.14 1.71
N ILE A 248 12.56 1.07 2.12
CA ILE A 248 13.92 1.35 2.59
C ILE A 248 14.02 0.86 4.04
N LEU A 249 14.96 -0.04 4.27
CA LEU A 249 15.31 -0.57 5.59
C LEU A 249 16.65 0.03 6.01
N LYS A 250 16.83 0.25 7.31
CA LYS A 250 18.16 0.50 7.89
C LYS A 250 18.36 -0.49 9.02
N ILE A 251 19.31 -1.41 8.86
CA ILE A 251 19.59 -2.48 9.82
C ILE A 251 21.01 -2.31 10.34
N ASN A 252 21.18 -2.17 11.66
CA ASN A 252 22.47 -1.87 12.28
C ASN A 252 23.21 -0.71 11.59
N ASN A 253 22.45 0.33 11.26
CA ASN A 253 22.85 1.51 10.50
C ASN A 253 23.21 1.32 9.02
N VAL A 254 23.09 0.11 8.46
CA VAL A 254 23.31 -0.15 7.04
C VAL A 254 21.98 -0.01 6.28
N PRO A 255 21.87 0.92 5.32
CA PRO A 255 20.66 1.09 4.53
C PRO A 255 20.56 0.04 3.42
N LEU A 256 19.36 -0.52 3.25
CA LEU A 256 19.01 -1.52 2.24
C LEU A 256 17.66 -1.17 1.61
N VAL A 257 17.37 -1.74 0.44
CA VAL A 257 16.10 -1.63 -0.25
C VAL A 257 15.45 -3.00 -0.31
N TYR A 258 14.24 -3.12 0.23
CA TYR A 258 13.43 -4.32 0.17
C TYR A 258 12.34 -4.17 -0.88
N LYS A 259 12.30 -5.09 -1.84
CA LYS A 259 11.27 -5.17 -2.89
C LYS A 259 10.47 -6.46 -2.71
N PHE A 260 9.14 -6.38 -2.76
CA PHE A 260 8.22 -7.53 -2.61
C PHE A 260 8.05 -8.34 -3.91
N ARG A 261 9.15 -8.55 -4.62
CA ARG A 261 9.24 -9.34 -5.85
C ARG A 261 10.66 -9.89 -5.96
N SER A 262 10.82 -11.06 -6.55
CA SER A 262 12.15 -11.49 -6.99
C SER A 262 12.65 -10.55 -8.09
N ASN A 263 13.97 -10.33 -8.15
CA ASN A 263 14.57 -9.47 -9.16
C ASN A 263 15.58 -10.25 -10.02
N HIS A 264 15.08 -11.27 -10.72
CA HIS A 264 15.88 -12.06 -11.67
C HIS A 264 16.43 -11.21 -12.81
N ILE A 265 15.74 -10.11 -13.16
CA ILE A 265 16.21 -9.16 -14.16
C ILE A 265 17.49 -8.47 -13.69
N LEU A 266 17.54 -8.00 -12.44
CA LEU A 266 18.75 -7.43 -11.85
C LEU A 266 19.90 -8.45 -11.79
N HIS A 267 19.60 -9.69 -11.42
CA HIS A 267 20.61 -10.76 -11.42
C HIS A 267 21.22 -10.95 -12.80
N ASN A 268 20.39 -11.15 -13.84
CA ASN A 268 20.84 -11.33 -15.21
C ASN A 268 21.55 -10.09 -15.77
N TYR A 269 21.10 -8.89 -15.36
CA TYR A 269 21.76 -7.65 -15.73
C TYR A 269 23.18 -7.56 -15.14
N ASN A 270 23.37 -7.90 -13.87
CA ASN A 270 24.70 -7.96 -13.25
C ASN A 270 25.62 -8.99 -13.92
N GLU A 271 25.09 -10.15 -14.34
CA GLU A 271 25.84 -11.16 -15.11
C GLU A 271 26.26 -10.62 -16.48
N LEU A 272 25.36 -9.92 -17.19
CA LEU A 272 25.68 -9.25 -18.45
C LEU A 272 26.77 -8.19 -18.28
N LEU A 273 26.67 -7.34 -17.25
CA LEU A 273 27.68 -6.35 -16.92
C LEU A 273 29.05 -7.00 -16.66
N THR A 274 29.06 -8.11 -15.92
CA THR A 274 30.30 -8.88 -15.65
C THR A 274 30.88 -9.50 -16.92
N PHE A 275 30.03 -9.98 -17.84
CA PHE A 275 30.48 -10.48 -19.14
C PHE A 275 31.11 -9.38 -19.99
N LEU A 276 30.49 -8.20 -20.04
CA LEU A 276 30.97 -7.06 -20.83
C LEU A 276 32.28 -6.47 -20.26
N GLU A 277 32.40 -6.36 -18.94
CA GLU A 277 33.63 -5.92 -18.26
C GLU A 277 34.82 -6.82 -18.62
N LYS A 278 34.61 -8.14 -18.74
CA LYS A 278 35.65 -9.08 -19.21
C LYS A 278 36.05 -8.89 -20.68
N LYS A 279 35.21 -8.23 -21.49
CA LYS A 279 35.45 -7.99 -22.92
C LYS A 279 36.06 -6.63 -23.21
N ASN A 280 35.86 -5.65 -22.33
CA ASN A 280 36.41 -4.31 -22.47
C ASN A 280 37.00 -3.85 -21.14
N ALA A 281 38.33 -3.74 -21.10
CA ALA A 281 39.05 -3.32 -19.90
C ALA A 281 38.75 -1.88 -19.47
N ASP A 282 38.22 -1.03 -20.36
CA ASP A 282 37.82 0.34 -20.03
C ASP A 282 36.37 0.45 -19.52
N PHE A 283 35.64 -0.67 -19.42
CA PHE A 283 34.24 -0.71 -18.99
C PHE A 283 34.11 -1.31 -17.58
N HIS A 284 33.93 -0.43 -16.59
CA HIS A 284 33.77 -0.80 -15.18
C HIS A 284 32.40 -0.37 -14.66
N PRO A 285 31.31 -1.08 -15.00
CA PRO A 285 29.99 -0.71 -14.53
C PRO A 285 29.83 -1.00 -13.03
N TYR A 286 28.99 -0.20 -12.37
CA TYR A 286 28.58 -0.50 -11.00
C TYR A 286 27.55 -1.63 -11.01
N LYS A 287 27.78 -2.67 -10.21
CA LYS A 287 26.88 -3.83 -10.06
C LYS A 287 26.26 -3.79 -8.68
N ILE A 288 24.93 -3.72 -8.62
CA ILE A 288 24.20 -3.62 -7.35
C ILE A 288 24.30 -4.95 -6.60
N VAL A 289 24.81 -4.91 -5.37
CA VAL A 289 24.78 -6.06 -4.47
C VAL A 289 23.33 -6.36 -4.08
N HIS A 290 22.90 -7.61 -4.26
CA HIS A 290 21.53 -8.02 -3.98
C HIS A 290 21.45 -9.46 -3.48
N LEU A 291 20.34 -9.74 -2.80
CA LEU A 291 19.88 -11.06 -2.38
C LEU A 291 18.46 -11.24 -2.90
N SER A 292 18.25 -12.20 -3.80
CA SER A 292 16.92 -12.53 -4.32
C SER A 292 16.43 -13.84 -3.73
N GLY A 293 15.26 -13.81 -3.08
CA GLY A 293 14.46 -15.00 -2.79
C GLY A 293 13.38 -15.20 -3.86
N GLU A 294 12.48 -16.16 -3.65
CA GLU A 294 11.41 -16.50 -4.61
C GLU A 294 10.46 -15.31 -4.88
N ASN A 295 10.08 -14.59 -3.81
CA ASN A 295 9.05 -13.54 -3.86
C ASN A 295 9.51 -12.20 -3.26
N PHE A 296 10.82 -12.03 -3.08
CA PHE A 296 11.41 -10.79 -2.57
C PHE A 296 12.83 -10.59 -3.08
N CYS A 297 13.30 -9.35 -3.00
CA CYS A 297 14.67 -8.97 -3.26
C CYS A 297 15.12 -7.94 -2.21
N ILE A 298 16.34 -8.12 -1.69
CA ILE A 298 17.02 -7.14 -0.84
C ILE A 298 18.20 -6.62 -1.65
N GLU A 299 18.26 -5.32 -1.88
CA GLU A 299 19.30 -4.64 -2.64
C GLU A 299 20.07 -3.70 -1.70
N GLU A 300 21.36 -3.47 -1.97
CA GLU A 300 22.07 -2.39 -1.29
C GLU A 300 21.40 -1.05 -1.59
N PHE A 301 21.43 -0.13 -0.62
CA PHE A 301 20.96 1.22 -0.89
C PHE A 301 22.04 2.03 -1.63
N ILE A 302 21.71 2.49 -2.83
CA ILE A 302 22.60 3.35 -3.62
C ILE A 302 22.48 4.80 -3.15
N GLU A 303 23.42 5.22 -2.30
CA GLU A 303 23.55 6.61 -1.89
C GLU A 303 23.98 7.51 -3.06
N ASN A 304 23.26 8.61 -3.25
CA ASN A 304 23.65 9.65 -4.20
C ASN A 304 24.92 10.37 -3.70
N LYS A 305 25.99 10.32 -4.49
CA LYS A 305 27.28 10.95 -4.20
C LYS A 305 27.71 11.82 -5.35
N SER A 306 27.95 13.11 -5.08
CA SER A 306 28.48 14.04 -6.07
C SER A 306 29.90 13.69 -6.48
N CYS A 307 30.24 13.99 -7.74
CA CYS A 307 31.61 14.08 -8.21
C CYS A 307 32.37 15.20 -7.47
N THR A 308 33.65 14.99 -7.17
CA THR A 308 34.48 15.92 -6.38
C THR A 308 35.32 16.88 -7.23
N ASP A 309 35.53 16.54 -8.50
CA ASP A 309 36.41 17.26 -9.42
C ASP A 309 36.01 17.05 -10.89
N ILE A 310 36.58 17.86 -11.80
CA ILE A 310 36.25 17.82 -13.23
C ILE A 310 36.56 16.46 -13.86
N ASN A 311 37.64 15.78 -13.45
CA ASN A 311 37.99 14.48 -14.01
C ASN A 311 36.95 13.43 -13.63
N SER A 312 36.46 13.45 -12.38
CA SER A 312 35.37 12.58 -11.94
C SER A 312 34.06 12.84 -12.70
N ILE A 313 33.78 14.09 -13.06
CA ILE A 313 32.62 14.45 -13.91
C ILE A 313 32.79 13.89 -15.32
N ILE A 314 33.97 14.03 -15.92
CA ILE A 314 34.26 13.48 -17.26
C ILE A 314 34.07 11.96 -17.26
N GLU A 315 34.58 11.28 -16.23
CA GLU A 315 34.43 9.83 -16.08
C GLU A 315 32.97 9.42 -15.87
N TYR A 316 32.19 10.19 -15.09
CA TYR A 316 30.76 9.97 -14.93
C TYR A 316 30.03 9.98 -16.28
N TYR A 317 30.26 11.00 -17.12
CA TYR A 317 29.59 11.09 -18.42
C TYR A 317 30.08 10.05 -19.43
N LYS A 318 31.35 9.61 -19.33
CA LYS A 318 31.83 8.45 -20.09
C LYS A 318 31.06 7.19 -19.71
N ASN A 319 30.91 6.91 -18.41
CA ASN A 319 30.13 5.78 -17.90
C ASN A 319 28.64 5.92 -18.23
N TYR A 320 28.11 7.13 -18.26
CA TYR A 320 26.74 7.41 -18.68
C TYR A 320 26.55 7.05 -20.16
N GLY A 321 27.51 7.39 -21.03
CA GLY A 321 27.49 7.00 -22.44
C GLY A 321 27.48 5.48 -22.62
N HIS A 322 28.29 4.75 -21.84
CA HIS A 322 28.25 3.28 -21.85
C HIS A 322 26.87 2.74 -21.41
N LEU A 323 26.31 3.29 -20.34
CA LEU A 323 24.99 2.90 -19.85
C LEU A 323 23.90 3.18 -20.90
N ALA A 324 23.92 4.35 -21.54
CA ALA A 324 22.96 4.73 -22.58
C ALA A 324 23.03 3.81 -23.80
N ALA A 325 24.24 3.43 -24.23
CA ALA A 325 24.41 2.46 -25.31
C ALA A 325 23.85 1.08 -24.93
N LEU A 326 24.08 0.64 -23.69
CA LEU A 326 23.61 -0.64 -23.18
C LEU A 326 22.08 -0.68 -23.08
N THR A 327 21.44 0.33 -22.48
CA THR A 327 19.98 0.38 -22.36
C THR A 327 19.29 0.54 -23.71
N TYR A 328 19.89 1.28 -24.64
CA TYR A 328 19.43 1.33 -26.03
C TYR A 328 19.46 -0.06 -26.69
N TRP A 329 20.57 -0.80 -26.54
CA TRP A 329 20.71 -2.13 -27.11
C TRP A 329 19.71 -3.14 -26.54
N LEU A 330 19.40 -3.04 -25.24
CA LEU A 330 18.42 -3.87 -24.56
C LEU A 330 16.96 -3.48 -24.88
N GLY A 331 16.74 -2.34 -25.54
CA GLY A 331 15.40 -1.84 -25.84
C GLY A 331 14.64 -1.42 -24.58
N SER A 332 15.33 -0.90 -23.56
CA SER A 332 14.72 -0.52 -22.30
C SER A 332 13.66 0.58 -22.47
N SER A 333 12.57 0.47 -21.73
CA SER A 333 11.54 1.51 -21.64
C SER A 333 11.45 2.05 -20.22
N ASP A 334 10.86 3.24 -20.05
CA ASP A 334 10.55 3.81 -18.73
C ASP A 334 11.77 4.14 -17.83
N LEU A 335 12.87 4.57 -18.45
CA LEU A 335 14.04 5.08 -17.73
C LEU A 335 13.91 6.57 -17.46
N HIS A 336 13.15 6.91 -16.43
CA HIS A 336 12.98 8.28 -15.94
C HIS A 336 14.13 8.71 -15.01
N SER A 337 14.28 10.01 -14.79
CA SER A 337 15.40 10.59 -14.04
C SER A 337 15.54 10.04 -12.62
N GLU A 338 14.44 9.62 -12.01
CA GLU A 338 14.36 9.11 -10.65
C GLU A 338 14.77 7.63 -10.54
N ASN A 339 14.93 6.91 -11.65
CA ASN A 339 15.51 5.56 -11.70
C ASN A 339 17.04 5.55 -11.79
N LEU A 340 17.65 6.72 -11.97
CA LEU A 340 19.10 6.88 -12.10
C LEU A 340 19.68 7.63 -10.91
N ILE A 341 20.64 6.99 -10.23
CA ILE A 341 21.39 7.61 -9.13
C ILE A 341 22.84 7.81 -9.52
N ALA A 342 23.36 9.01 -9.31
CA ALA A 342 24.79 9.29 -9.41
C ALA A 342 25.51 8.82 -8.13
N LYS A 343 26.40 7.85 -8.25
CA LYS A 343 27.26 7.36 -7.17
C LYS A 343 28.72 7.68 -7.50
N GLY A 344 29.13 8.94 -7.30
CA GLY A 344 30.43 9.44 -7.73
C GLY A 344 30.53 9.42 -9.26
N THR A 345 31.48 8.66 -9.80
CA THR A 345 31.68 8.48 -11.25
C THR A 345 30.76 7.44 -11.89
N TYR A 346 29.86 6.83 -11.12
CA TYR A 346 28.99 5.75 -11.60
C TYR A 346 27.53 6.23 -11.73
N PRO A 347 26.95 6.20 -12.94
CA PRO A 347 25.51 6.27 -13.15
C PRO A 347 24.88 4.90 -12.90
N VAL A 348 24.04 4.78 -11.87
CA VAL A 348 23.48 3.50 -11.41
C VAL A 348 21.98 3.46 -11.61
N LEU A 349 21.47 2.46 -12.35
CA LEU A 349 20.04 2.20 -12.48
C LEU A 349 19.54 1.39 -11.28
N ILE A 350 18.63 1.97 -10.50
CA ILE A 350 18.08 1.34 -9.29
C ILE A 350 16.75 0.62 -9.50
N ASP A 351 16.08 0.89 -10.62
CA ASP A 351 14.99 0.06 -11.12
C ASP A 351 15.28 -0.39 -12.53
N VAL A 352 15.35 -1.70 -12.69
CA VAL A 352 15.77 -2.38 -13.91
C VAL A 352 14.69 -3.33 -14.43
N GLU A 353 13.49 -3.29 -13.86
CA GLU A 353 12.42 -4.21 -14.24
C GLU A 353 11.94 -4.02 -15.69
N THR A 354 12.09 -2.81 -16.23
CA THR A 354 11.72 -2.47 -17.61
C THR A 354 12.92 -2.45 -18.57
N LEU A 355 14.06 -3.05 -18.17
CA LEU A 355 15.26 -3.11 -19.03
C LEU A 355 15.01 -3.84 -20.35
N LEU A 356 14.14 -4.86 -20.33
CA LEU A 356 13.77 -5.65 -21.50
C LEU A 356 12.26 -5.47 -21.73
N SER A 357 11.90 -4.64 -22.70
CA SER A 357 10.50 -4.39 -23.04
C SER A 357 10.15 -5.08 -24.36
N ALA A 358 9.06 -5.85 -24.36
CA ALA A 358 8.44 -6.28 -25.60
C ALA A 358 7.59 -5.13 -26.12
N GLN A 359 7.74 -4.77 -27.40
CA GLN A 359 6.98 -3.68 -27.99
C GLN A 359 5.48 -4.01 -27.93
N GLU A 360 4.74 -3.27 -27.11
CA GLU A 360 3.30 -3.46 -26.95
C GLU A 360 2.59 -2.91 -28.20
N GLN A 361 2.19 -3.80 -29.12
CA GLN A 361 1.34 -3.40 -30.23
C GLN A 361 -0.09 -3.21 -29.74
N ARG A 362 -0.47 -1.96 -29.49
CA ARG A 362 -1.88 -1.60 -29.26
C ARG A 362 -2.65 -1.82 -30.56
N ILE A 363 -3.43 -2.88 -30.61
CA ILE A 363 -4.39 -3.11 -31.69
C ILE A 363 -5.59 -2.19 -31.41
N TYR A 364 -5.63 -1.06 -32.10
CA TYR A 364 -6.80 -0.20 -32.10
C TYR A 364 -7.89 -0.84 -32.97
N PRO A 365 -9.17 -0.83 -32.52
CA PRO A 365 -10.29 -1.10 -33.41
C PRO A 365 -10.27 -0.10 -34.58
N GLU A 366 -10.65 -0.54 -35.80
CA GLU A 366 -10.61 0.26 -37.05
C GLU A 366 -11.33 1.64 -36.96
N LEU A 367 -12.18 1.82 -35.96
CA LEU A 367 -12.82 3.10 -35.61
C LEU A 367 -11.83 4.22 -35.24
N PHE A 368 -10.59 3.90 -34.86
CA PHE A 368 -9.55 4.89 -34.51
C PHE A 368 -8.53 5.15 -35.63
N THR A 369 -8.56 4.39 -36.73
CA THR A 369 -7.62 4.54 -37.86
C THR A 369 -8.11 5.50 -38.94
N ALA A 370 -9.28 6.12 -38.76
CA ALA A 370 -9.81 7.14 -39.67
C ALA A 370 -9.55 8.55 -39.12
N VAL A 371 -8.33 9.05 -39.27
CA VAL A 371 -8.02 10.49 -39.33
C VAL A 371 -6.99 10.73 -40.41
#